data_AF-A0A7U4DP42-F1
#
_entry.id   AF-A0A7U4DP42-F1
#
_cell.length_a   1.000
_cell.length_b   1.000
_cell.length_c   1.000
_cell.angle_alpha   90.00
_cell.angle_beta   90.00
_cell.angle_gamma   90.00
#
_symmetry.space_group_name_H-M   'P 1'
#
loop_
_entity.id
_entity.type
_entity.pdbx_description
1 polymer ?
#
loop_
_entity_poly.entity_id
_entity_poly.type
_entity_poly.pdbx_seq_one_letter_code
_entity_poly.pdbx_strand_id
1 'polypeptide(L)'
;MTMDRKEILHWLRCDDPKELEQLWRLADRARQQHVGEAVHLRGLVEISNYCARSCHYCGLRAPNRQVSRYRLSAEEILDCADQAVRLGYGTLVLQSGEDDRIEAEWLASLLRHIKATTPLALTLSLGERSEDDLRIWREAGADRYLLRFETSDRALYRAIHPDRGARVSDRLALLRQLKSLGYETGSGVMVGIPGQSYAILADDILLFRELDLDMIGIGPFIAHPDTPLGQAASPLPGETQVPPSIGMTCKAVALARILRPDANIPATTAVAVMDAWQGRELALRCGANVIMPNLTPARFREHYTIYPGKADRIEAAEQSDQQIRSQIKAMGRGIGSGQGGRKSGTQTEPAAPATLRIAVCMGSSCFSRGNNSQAIDTLRHCVEDAGLVPDISGHLCENLCTQGPNITIGETIYSNVQPSCFPELLKHHLASTKEGRDG
;
A
#
# COMPACT_ATOMS: atom_id res chain seq x y z
N MET A 1 0.50 13.62 -8.56
CA MET A 1 -0.95 13.91 -8.60
C MET A 1 -1.38 14.38 -7.23
N THR A 2 -1.95 15.57 -7.11
CA THR A 2 -2.48 16.08 -5.84
C THR A 2 -3.98 15.85 -5.80
N MET A 3 -4.44 14.96 -4.93
CA MET A 3 -5.86 14.82 -4.62
C MET A 3 -6.22 15.69 -3.43
N ASP A 4 -7.35 16.38 -3.53
CA ASP A 4 -7.94 17.14 -2.43
C ASP A 4 -8.94 16.29 -1.61
N ARG A 5 -9.44 16.87 -0.52
CA ARG A 5 -10.40 16.21 0.38
C ARG A 5 -11.70 15.83 -0.33
N LYS A 6 -12.18 16.66 -1.26
CA LYS A 6 -13.44 16.45 -1.97
C LYS A 6 -13.32 15.27 -2.93
N GLU A 7 -12.19 15.16 -3.63
CA GLU A 7 -11.89 14.02 -4.49
C GLU A 7 -11.77 12.72 -3.68
N ILE A 8 -11.06 12.75 -2.55
CA ILE A 8 -10.95 11.59 -1.64
C ILE A 8 -12.35 11.13 -1.19
N LEU A 9 -13.20 12.07 -0.76
CA LEU A 9 -14.58 11.76 -0.37
C LEU A 9 -15.42 11.19 -1.51
N HIS A 10 -15.27 11.73 -2.73
CA HIS A 10 -15.91 11.18 -3.93
C HIS A 10 -15.54 9.70 -4.11
N TRP A 11 -14.24 9.39 -4.13
CA TRP A 11 -13.78 8.02 -4.32
C TRP A 11 -14.20 7.07 -3.23
N LEU A 12 -14.18 7.49 -1.97
CA LEU A 12 -14.66 6.66 -0.87
C LEU A 12 -16.14 6.32 -1.02
N ARG A 13 -16.97 7.27 -1.48
CA ARG A 13 -18.42 7.08 -1.71
C ARG A 13 -18.78 6.49 -3.08
N CYS A 14 -17.86 6.44 -4.02
CA CYS A 14 -18.09 5.93 -5.37
C CYS A 14 -18.25 4.41 -5.36
N ASP A 15 -19.39 3.90 -5.80
CA ASP A 15 -19.65 2.46 -5.91
C ASP A 15 -19.80 1.98 -7.38
N ASP A 16 -19.60 2.86 -8.37
CA ASP A 16 -19.55 2.48 -9.79
C ASP A 16 -18.29 1.64 -10.07
N PRO A 17 -18.43 0.36 -10.50
CA PRO A 17 -17.28 -0.50 -10.80
C PRO A 17 -16.35 0.07 -11.88
N LYS A 18 -16.88 0.81 -12.87
CA LYS A 18 -16.09 1.39 -13.96
C LYS A 18 -15.21 2.53 -13.47
N GLU A 19 -15.77 3.41 -12.62
CA GLU A 19 -14.99 4.47 -11.98
C GLU A 19 -13.95 3.87 -11.02
N LEU A 20 -14.32 2.87 -10.23
CA LEU A 20 -13.38 2.21 -9.33
C LEU A 20 -12.22 1.54 -10.07
N GLU A 21 -12.46 0.98 -11.26
CA GLU A 21 -11.39 0.46 -12.11
C GLU A 21 -10.38 1.56 -12.50
N GLN A 22 -10.83 2.80 -12.72
CA GLN A 22 -9.94 3.92 -12.95
C GLN A 22 -9.09 4.23 -11.72
N LEU A 23 -9.67 4.22 -10.52
CA LEU A 23 -8.94 4.41 -9.26
C LEU A 23 -7.86 3.34 -9.07
N TRP A 24 -8.18 2.06 -9.33
CA TRP A 24 -7.21 0.96 -9.24
C TRP A 24 -6.05 1.15 -10.20
N ARG A 25 -6.34 1.49 -11.47
CA ARG A 25 -5.30 1.76 -12.47
C ARG A 25 -4.44 2.96 -12.09
N LEU A 26 -5.01 4.02 -11.53
CA LEU A 26 -4.27 5.19 -11.05
C LEU A 26 -3.30 4.82 -9.93
N ALA A 27 -3.77 4.09 -8.93
CA ALA A 27 -2.93 3.63 -7.83
C ALA A 27 -1.85 2.65 -8.29
N ASP A 28 -2.16 1.72 -9.18
CA ASP A 28 -1.20 0.74 -9.67
C ASP A 28 -0.11 1.37 -10.55
N ARG A 29 -0.48 2.36 -11.40
CA ARG A 29 0.50 3.17 -12.13
C ARG A 29 1.42 3.93 -11.18
N ALA A 30 0.87 4.58 -10.16
CA ALA A 30 1.67 5.29 -9.16
C ALA A 30 2.64 4.34 -8.45
N ARG A 31 2.16 3.15 -8.07
CA ARG A 31 2.97 2.06 -7.49
C ARG A 31 4.10 1.65 -8.43
N GLN A 32 3.78 1.33 -9.68
CA GLN A 32 4.76 0.90 -10.67
C GLN A 32 5.85 1.96 -10.90
N GLN A 33 5.46 3.23 -11.04
CA GLN A 33 6.38 4.34 -11.32
C GLN A 33 7.36 4.60 -10.16
N HIS A 34 6.93 4.46 -8.90
CA HIS A 34 7.71 4.91 -7.75
C HIS A 34 8.34 3.77 -6.94
N VAL A 35 7.69 2.60 -6.87
CA VAL A 35 8.20 1.44 -6.12
C VAL A 35 8.44 0.20 -6.99
N GLY A 36 8.07 0.24 -8.27
CA GLY A 36 8.37 -0.82 -9.25
C GLY A 36 7.48 -2.06 -9.13
N GLU A 37 7.90 -3.15 -9.77
CA GLU A 37 7.16 -4.42 -9.85
C GLU A 37 7.41 -5.37 -8.67
N ALA A 38 8.41 -5.08 -7.84
CA ALA A 38 8.80 -5.96 -6.74
C ALA A 38 7.81 -5.92 -5.56
N VAL A 39 7.37 -7.09 -5.10
CA VAL A 39 6.65 -7.25 -3.83
C VAL A 39 7.66 -7.67 -2.76
N HIS A 40 7.84 -6.84 -1.74
CA HIS A 40 8.75 -7.15 -0.63
C HIS A 40 8.08 -8.05 0.40
N LEU A 41 8.76 -9.13 0.79
CA LEU A 41 8.31 -10.04 1.85
C LEU A 41 9.01 -9.72 3.17
N ARG A 42 8.22 -9.56 4.24
CA ARG A 42 8.72 -9.25 5.59
C ARG A 42 8.18 -10.28 6.59
N GLY A 43 9.05 -11.12 7.12
CA GLY A 43 8.66 -12.16 8.08
C GLY A 43 8.16 -11.56 9.38
N LEU A 44 6.89 -11.76 9.71
CA LEU A 44 6.27 -11.26 10.93
C LEU A 44 6.34 -12.29 12.05
N VAL A 45 6.98 -11.94 13.15
CA VAL A 45 7.07 -12.75 14.37
C VAL A 45 6.38 -12.02 15.51
N GLU A 46 5.36 -12.67 16.05
CA GLU A 46 4.62 -12.17 17.20
C GLU A 46 5.32 -12.67 18.47
N ILE A 47 6.20 -11.85 19.04
CA ILE A 47 7.12 -12.28 20.11
C ILE A 47 6.43 -12.35 21.47
N SER A 48 5.30 -11.66 21.65
CA SER A 48 4.46 -11.77 22.84
C SER A 48 3.05 -11.29 22.58
N ASN A 49 2.06 -11.95 23.19
CA ASN A 49 0.68 -11.48 23.21
C ASN A 49 0.27 -10.84 24.55
N TYR A 50 1.19 -10.63 25.50
CA TYR A 50 0.90 -9.82 26.69
C TYR A 50 0.72 -8.35 26.29
N CYS A 51 -0.20 -7.66 26.95
CA CYS A 51 -0.49 -6.26 26.66
C CYS A 51 -1.02 -5.56 27.90
N ALA A 52 -0.52 -4.37 28.20
CA ALA A 52 -1.00 -3.51 29.28
C ALA A 52 -2.18 -2.61 28.88
N ARG A 53 -2.51 -2.52 27.58
CA ARG A 53 -3.59 -1.65 27.05
C ARG A 53 -4.95 -2.33 27.06
N SER A 54 -6.00 -1.53 27.18
CA SER A 54 -7.39 -1.98 27.22
C SER A 54 -8.18 -1.68 25.93
N CYS A 55 -7.51 -1.44 24.80
CA CYS A 55 -8.07 -1.15 23.47
C CYS A 55 -9.39 -1.91 23.23
N HIS A 56 -10.45 -1.20 22.87
CA HIS A 56 -11.79 -1.76 22.80
C HIS A 56 -12.02 -2.65 21.57
N TYR A 57 -11.10 -2.65 20.61
CA TYR A 57 -11.16 -3.45 19.39
C TYR A 57 -10.29 -4.71 19.40
N CYS A 58 -9.33 -4.81 20.33
CA CYS A 58 -8.24 -5.78 20.23
C CYS A 58 -8.45 -6.96 21.18
N GLY A 59 -8.43 -8.20 20.66
CA GLY A 59 -8.54 -9.41 21.47
C GLY A 59 -7.40 -9.61 22.47
N LEU A 60 -6.23 -9.01 22.24
CA LEU A 60 -5.08 -9.06 23.16
C LEU A 60 -5.19 -8.09 24.34
N ARG A 61 -6.24 -7.27 24.40
CA ARG A 61 -6.43 -6.28 25.46
C ARG A 61 -6.24 -6.87 26.86
N ALA A 62 -5.65 -6.08 27.75
CA ALA A 62 -5.31 -6.46 29.11
C ALA A 62 -6.46 -7.10 29.89
N PRO A 63 -7.73 -6.64 29.77
CA PRO A 63 -8.82 -7.25 30.53
C PRO A 63 -9.38 -8.54 29.91
N ASN A 64 -8.98 -8.93 28.68
CA ASN A 64 -9.39 -10.22 28.13
C ASN A 64 -8.64 -11.36 28.86
N ARG A 65 -9.41 -12.23 29.51
CA ARG A 65 -8.93 -13.40 30.27
C ARG A 65 -9.06 -14.72 29.50
N GLN A 66 -9.72 -14.71 28.34
CA GLN A 66 -9.92 -15.91 27.51
C GLN A 66 -8.71 -16.23 26.61
N VAL A 67 -7.78 -15.29 26.46
CA VAL A 67 -6.57 -15.47 25.65
C VAL A 67 -5.47 -16.14 26.46
N SER A 68 -4.94 -17.25 25.96
CA SER A 68 -3.74 -17.92 26.49
C SER A 68 -2.52 -17.04 26.24
N ARG A 69 -1.79 -16.66 27.28
CA ARG A 69 -0.70 -15.68 27.18
C ARG A 69 0.67 -16.34 27.01
N TYR A 70 1.49 -15.82 26.11
CA TYR A 70 2.84 -16.32 25.85
C TYR A 70 3.87 -15.21 25.62
N ARG A 71 5.13 -15.58 25.79
CA ARG A 71 6.33 -14.83 25.37
C ARG A 71 7.26 -15.82 24.70
N LEU A 72 7.80 -15.47 23.55
CA LEU A 72 8.85 -16.25 22.92
C LEU A 72 10.16 -16.09 23.69
N SER A 73 10.98 -17.14 23.69
CA SER A 73 12.38 -17.06 24.14
C SER A 73 13.23 -16.34 23.09
N ALA A 74 14.43 -15.90 23.48
CA ALA A 74 15.38 -15.33 22.53
C ALA A 74 15.75 -16.34 21.43
N GLU A 75 15.97 -17.61 21.78
CA GLU A 75 16.28 -18.70 20.85
C GLU A 75 15.17 -18.90 19.81
N GLU A 76 13.91 -18.91 20.23
CA GLU A 76 12.77 -19.04 19.31
C GLU A 76 12.69 -17.86 18.33
N ILE A 77 13.05 -16.65 18.76
CA ILE A 77 13.07 -15.47 17.87
C ILE A 77 14.25 -15.55 16.89
N LEU A 78 15.41 -16.03 17.34
CA LEU A 78 16.57 -16.25 16.47
C LEU A 78 16.29 -17.32 15.41
N ASP A 79 15.62 -18.42 15.78
CA ASP A 79 15.19 -19.45 14.83
C ASP A 79 14.27 -18.88 13.73
N CYS A 80 13.35 -17.97 14.10
CA CYS A 80 12.52 -17.26 13.14
C CYS A 80 13.33 -16.31 12.23
N ALA A 81 14.38 -15.67 12.75
CA ALA A 81 15.28 -14.83 11.96
C ALA A 81 16.02 -15.67 10.92
N ASP A 82 16.58 -16.81 11.33
CA ASP A 82 17.24 -17.75 10.41
C ASP A 82 16.26 -18.31 9.37
N GLN A 83 15.02 -18.59 9.77
CA GLN A 83 13.96 -18.99 8.85
C GLN A 83 13.66 -17.90 7.81
N ALA A 84 13.58 -16.63 8.23
CA ALA A 84 13.38 -15.51 7.31
C ALA A 84 14.51 -15.43 6.27
N VAL A 85 15.77 -15.64 6.68
CA VAL A 85 16.92 -15.69 5.75
C VAL A 85 16.80 -16.87 4.78
N ARG A 86 16.49 -18.09 5.27
CA ARG A 86 16.32 -19.27 4.42
C ARG A 86 15.22 -19.10 3.38
N LEU A 87 14.12 -18.44 3.75
CA LEU A 87 13.02 -18.10 2.84
C LEU A 87 13.34 -16.90 1.92
N GLY A 88 14.51 -16.26 2.08
CA GLY A 88 14.92 -15.11 1.28
C GLY A 88 14.15 -13.83 1.57
N TYR A 89 13.59 -13.68 2.77
CA TYR A 89 12.94 -12.44 3.19
C TYR A 89 13.98 -11.38 3.53
N GLY A 90 13.66 -10.12 3.22
CA GLY A 90 14.57 -9.01 3.47
C GLY A 90 14.44 -8.39 4.85
N THR A 91 13.40 -8.74 5.59
CA THR A 91 13.05 -8.06 6.85
C THR A 91 12.42 -9.04 7.83
N LEU A 92 12.80 -8.91 9.10
CA LEU A 92 12.10 -9.49 10.24
C LEU A 92 11.31 -8.39 10.94
N VAL A 93 10.03 -8.65 11.21
CA VAL A 93 9.15 -7.76 11.97
C VAL A 93 8.87 -8.41 13.32
N LEU A 94 9.27 -7.74 14.41
CA LEU A 94 9.00 -8.18 15.77
C LEU A 94 7.81 -7.40 16.31
N GLN A 95 6.69 -8.10 16.50
CA GLN A 95 5.44 -7.52 16.96
C GLN A 95 5.03 -8.08 18.32
N SER A 96 4.47 -7.24 19.18
CA SER A 96 3.84 -7.72 20.42
C SER A 96 2.69 -6.80 20.84
N GLY A 97 1.95 -7.20 21.88
CA GLY A 97 1.19 -6.20 22.66
C GLY A 97 2.14 -5.26 23.41
N GLU A 98 1.61 -4.30 24.15
CA GLU A 98 2.44 -3.46 25.04
C GLU A 98 2.83 -4.25 26.29
N ASP A 99 3.81 -5.14 26.15
CA ASP A 99 4.34 -5.98 27.21
C ASP A 99 5.50 -5.28 27.94
N ASP A 100 5.24 -4.86 29.18
CA ASP A 100 6.23 -4.19 30.01
C ASP A 100 7.42 -5.09 30.37
N ARG A 101 7.31 -6.42 30.24
CA ARG A 101 8.44 -7.35 30.49
C ARG A 101 9.42 -7.47 29.33
N ILE A 102 9.12 -6.86 28.18
CA ILE A 102 10.10 -6.71 27.11
C ILE A 102 10.97 -5.51 27.49
N GLU A 103 12.03 -5.82 28.24
CA GLU A 103 13.01 -4.85 28.71
C GLU A 103 13.85 -4.32 27.55
N ALA A 104 14.21 -3.03 27.59
CA ALA A 104 14.89 -2.37 26.49
C ALA A 104 16.22 -3.06 26.11
N GLU A 105 17.06 -3.37 27.10
CA GLU A 105 18.37 -3.98 26.90
C GLU A 105 18.29 -5.45 26.46
N TRP A 106 17.28 -6.19 26.92
CA TRP A 106 17.07 -7.56 26.47
C TRP A 106 16.78 -7.58 24.97
N LEU A 107 15.87 -6.72 24.50
CA LEU A 107 15.59 -6.62 23.08
C LEU A 107 16.79 -6.07 22.31
N ALA A 108 17.49 -5.06 22.83
CA ALA A 108 18.70 -4.52 22.20
C ALA A 108 19.77 -5.58 21.96
N SER A 109 20.02 -6.45 22.94
CA SER A 109 20.95 -7.58 22.80
C SER A 109 20.52 -8.52 21.67
N LEU A 110 19.22 -8.83 21.58
CA LEU A 110 18.67 -9.67 20.53
C LEU A 110 18.80 -9.03 19.14
N LEU A 111 18.49 -7.74 19.01
CA LEU A 111 18.64 -7.00 17.75
C LEU A 111 20.08 -6.98 17.27
N ARG A 112 21.05 -6.67 18.15
CA ARG A 112 22.48 -6.69 17.82
C ARG A 112 22.92 -8.06 17.32
N HIS A 113 22.46 -9.14 17.96
CA HIS A 113 22.76 -10.49 17.52
C HIS A 113 22.23 -10.75 16.11
N ILE A 114 20.94 -10.45 15.84
CA ILE A 114 20.34 -10.69 14.52
C ILE A 114 21.04 -9.86 13.43
N LYS A 115 21.42 -8.60 13.70
CA LYS A 115 22.18 -7.77 12.75
C LYS A 115 23.59 -8.30 12.50
N ALA A 116 24.22 -8.96 13.47
CA ALA A 116 25.55 -9.53 13.33
C ALA A 116 25.55 -10.84 12.52
N THR A 117 24.46 -11.62 12.56
CA THR A 117 24.38 -12.94 11.94
C THR A 117 23.54 -12.99 10.66
N THR A 118 22.74 -11.95 10.37
CA THR A 118 21.83 -11.92 9.23
C THR A 118 21.87 -10.58 8.47
N PRO A 119 21.51 -10.55 7.17
CA PRO A 119 21.40 -9.32 6.40
C PRO A 119 20.05 -8.60 6.59
N LEU A 120 19.21 -9.05 7.53
CA LEU A 120 17.83 -8.59 7.65
C LEU A 120 17.75 -7.13 8.10
N ALA A 121 16.76 -6.42 7.56
CA ALA A 121 16.25 -5.24 8.24
C ALA A 121 15.35 -5.66 9.41
N LEU A 122 15.40 -4.92 10.51
CA LEU A 122 14.62 -5.16 11.72
C LEU A 122 13.56 -4.09 11.88
N THR A 123 12.30 -4.53 11.90
CA THR A 123 11.14 -3.66 12.12
C THR A 123 10.50 -4.00 13.46
N LEU A 124 10.28 -3.00 14.30
CA LEU A 124 9.61 -3.16 15.59
C LEU A 124 8.15 -2.72 15.52
N SER A 125 7.27 -3.41 16.24
CA SER A 125 5.86 -3.06 16.40
C SER A 125 5.41 -3.39 17.83
N LEU A 126 5.91 -2.62 18.79
CA LEU A 126 5.82 -2.91 20.24
C LEU A 126 4.97 -1.88 21.01
N GLY A 127 4.10 -1.15 20.29
CA GLY A 127 3.21 -0.13 20.85
C GLY A 127 3.91 1.14 21.31
N GLU A 128 3.35 1.82 22.32
CA GLU A 128 3.82 3.11 22.82
C GLU A 128 4.90 2.97 23.90
N ARG A 129 6.17 3.02 23.47
CA ARG A 129 7.36 2.86 24.32
C ARG A 129 7.97 4.21 24.72
N SER A 130 8.89 4.19 25.68
CA SER A 130 9.58 5.40 26.14
C SER A 130 10.57 5.88 25.07
N GLU A 131 10.98 7.15 25.13
CA GLU A 131 12.02 7.66 24.23
C GLU A 131 13.34 6.91 24.38
N ASP A 132 13.73 6.61 25.62
CA ASP A 132 14.94 5.87 25.90
C ASP A 132 14.91 4.46 25.31
N ASP A 133 13.79 3.74 25.42
CA ASP A 133 13.63 2.42 24.81
C ASP A 133 13.84 2.51 23.29
N LEU A 134 13.17 3.47 22.65
CA LEU A 134 13.25 3.68 21.21
C LEU A 134 14.67 4.03 20.77
N ARG A 135 15.37 4.89 21.51
CA ARG A 135 16.76 5.25 21.22
C ARG A 135 17.69 4.04 21.37
N ILE A 136 17.57 3.29 22.48
CA ILE A 136 18.34 2.06 22.73
C ILE A 136 18.16 1.05 21.58
N TRP A 137 16.92 0.84 21.13
CA TRP A 137 16.66 -0.09 20.04
C TRP A 137 17.15 0.41 18.69
N ARG A 138 17.10 1.71 18.43
CA ARG A 138 17.65 2.31 17.21
C ARG A 138 19.16 2.10 17.14
N GLU A 139 19.87 2.39 18.24
CA GLU A 139 21.31 2.18 18.39
C GLU A 139 21.69 0.69 18.28
N ALA A 140 20.81 -0.21 18.74
CA ALA A 140 20.98 -1.66 18.62
C ALA A 140 20.77 -2.21 17.19
N GLY A 141 20.32 -1.37 16.26
CA GLY A 141 20.15 -1.74 14.85
C GLY A 141 18.72 -2.02 14.39
N ALA A 142 17.70 -1.58 15.15
CA ALA A 142 16.35 -1.51 14.62
C ALA A 142 16.30 -0.46 13.48
N ASP A 143 15.80 -0.87 12.32
CA ASP A 143 15.75 -0.03 11.12
C ASP A 143 14.42 0.71 11.00
N ARG A 144 13.31 0.08 11.45
CA ARG A 144 11.95 0.59 11.26
C ARG A 144 11.08 0.42 12.49
N TYR A 145 10.03 1.23 12.59
CA TYR A 145 9.01 1.09 13.63
C TYR A 145 7.60 1.25 13.06
N LEU A 146 6.69 0.34 13.42
CA LEU A 146 5.27 0.40 13.05
C LEU A 146 4.43 0.83 14.26
N LEU A 147 3.78 1.98 14.14
CA LEU A 147 2.84 2.49 15.14
C LEU A 147 1.66 3.15 14.41
N ARG A 148 0.59 2.39 14.16
CA ARG A 148 -0.63 2.93 13.53
C ARG A 148 -1.25 4.01 14.40
N PHE A 149 -1.65 5.16 13.84
CA PHE A 149 -2.43 6.13 14.62
C PHE A 149 -3.91 5.73 14.73
N GLU A 150 -4.33 4.68 14.02
CA GLU A 150 -5.66 4.04 14.03
C GLU A 150 -6.78 4.91 13.43
N THR A 151 -6.87 6.16 13.85
CA THR A 151 -7.73 7.21 13.30
C THR A 151 -7.24 8.59 13.77
N SER A 152 -7.40 9.60 12.93
CA SER A 152 -7.07 11.00 13.17
C SER A 152 -8.13 11.72 14.03
N ASP A 153 -9.34 11.18 14.10
CA ASP A 153 -10.40 11.73 14.94
C ASP A 153 -10.12 11.43 16.42
N ARG A 154 -9.88 12.48 17.21
CA ARG A 154 -9.47 12.34 18.62
C ARG A 154 -10.55 11.72 19.50
N ALA A 155 -11.83 11.93 19.18
CA ALA A 155 -12.93 11.40 19.98
C ALA A 155 -13.07 9.89 19.74
N LEU A 156 -13.09 9.47 18.48
CA LEU A 156 -13.09 8.07 18.08
C LEU A 156 -11.82 7.37 18.58
N TYR A 157 -10.64 7.99 18.45
CA TYR A 157 -9.38 7.44 18.94
C TYR A 157 -9.45 7.11 20.44
N ARG A 158 -9.90 8.05 21.28
CA ARG A 158 -10.07 7.80 22.73
C ARG A 158 -11.11 6.74 23.02
N ALA A 159 -12.18 6.68 22.22
CA ALA A 159 -13.22 5.68 22.37
C ALA A 159 -12.72 4.26 22.07
N ILE A 160 -11.74 4.09 21.17
CA ILE A 160 -11.21 2.77 20.79
C ILE A 160 -9.90 2.40 21.47
N HIS A 161 -9.10 3.39 21.86
CA HIS A 161 -7.79 3.28 22.51
C HIS A 161 -7.77 4.16 23.77
N PRO A 162 -8.41 3.70 24.86
CA PRO A 162 -8.45 4.47 26.10
C PRO A 162 -7.06 4.62 26.72
N ASP A 163 -6.89 5.71 27.46
CA ASP A 163 -5.65 6.04 28.17
C ASP A 163 -5.28 4.97 29.21
N ARG A 164 -3.98 4.84 29.46
CA ARG A 164 -3.44 3.90 30.44
C ARG A 164 -3.23 4.64 31.77
N GLY A 165 -4.24 4.63 32.63
CA GLY A 165 -4.21 5.38 33.88
C GLY A 165 -4.06 6.88 33.61
N ALA A 166 -3.06 7.52 34.21
CA ALA A 166 -2.77 8.95 33.97
C ALA A 166 -1.99 9.22 32.66
N ARG A 167 -1.51 8.18 31.96
CA ARG A 167 -0.73 8.33 30.72
C ARG A 167 -1.68 8.52 29.53
N VAL A 168 -1.76 9.76 29.06
CA VAL A 168 -2.47 10.12 27.83
C VAL A 168 -1.70 9.58 26.62
N SER A 169 -2.41 8.91 25.71
CA SER A 169 -1.82 8.46 24.45
C SER A 169 -1.81 9.59 23.40
N ASP A 170 -0.65 9.79 22.77
CA ASP A 170 -0.49 10.64 21.58
C ASP A 170 0.42 9.95 20.56
N ARG A 171 -0.18 9.13 19.69
CA ARG A 171 0.57 8.42 18.65
C ARG A 171 1.13 9.36 17.58
N LEU A 172 0.55 10.53 17.34
CA LEU A 172 1.08 11.48 16.36
C LEU A 172 2.38 12.11 16.87
N ALA A 173 2.46 12.44 18.16
CA ALA A 173 3.70 12.88 18.78
C ALA A 173 4.78 11.78 18.72
N LEU A 174 4.44 10.54 19.08
CA LEU A 174 5.37 9.41 19.02
C LEU A 174 5.87 9.12 17.59
N LEU A 175 5.02 9.27 16.57
CA LEU A 175 5.44 9.13 15.17
C LEU A 175 6.48 10.18 14.75
N ARG A 176 6.33 11.43 15.20
CA ARG A 176 7.34 12.48 14.94
C ARG A 176 8.65 12.17 15.64
N GLN A 177 8.57 11.64 16.86
CA GLN A 177 9.74 11.22 17.64
C GLN A 177 10.48 10.04 17.01
N LEU A 178 9.76 9.03 16.51
CA LEU A 178 10.35 7.90 15.75
C LEU A 178 11.12 8.41 14.53
N LYS A 179 10.56 9.37 13.80
CA LYS A 179 11.24 10.04 12.69
C LYS A 179 12.49 10.79 13.14
N SER A 180 12.45 11.57 14.22
CA SER A 180 13.62 12.30 14.71
C SER A 180 14.74 11.39 15.19
N LEU A 181 14.41 10.19 15.66
CA LEU A 181 15.38 9.14 15.99
C LEU A 181 15.91 8.39 14.75
N GLY A 182 15.43 8.72 13.55
CA GLY A 182 15.93 8.16 12.29
C GLY A 182 15.43 6.75 11.98
N TYR A 183 14.25 6.38 12.49
CA TYR A 183 13.54 5.18 12.03
C TYR A 183 12.85 5.42 10.69
N GLU A 184 12.85 4.43 9.80
CA GLU A 184 11.76 4.38 8.81
C GLU A 184 10.45 4.18 9.57
N THR A 185 9.58 5.16 9.53
CA THR A 185 8.41 5.25 10.41
C THR A 185 7.16 4.84 9.66
N GLY A 186 6.55 3.75 10.14
CA GLY A 186 5.31 3.20 9.60
C GLY A 186 4.12 3.51 10.48
N SER A 187 3.00 3.88 9.87
CA SER A 187 1.73 4.06 10.57
C SER A 187 0.57 3.54 9.73
N GLY A 188 -0.65 4.02 9.95
CA GLY A 188 -1.84 3.59 9.24
C GLY A 188 -3.08 3.61 10.11
N VAL A 189 -4.19 3.12 9.54
CA VAL A 189 -5.53 3.17 10.13
C VAL A 189 -6.27 1.84 10.02
N MET A 190 -7.30 1.71 10.85
CA MET A 190 -8.35 0.71 10.63
C MET A 190 -9.48 1.33 9.79
N VAL A 191 -10.10 0.49 8.96
CA VAL A 191 -11.22 0.88 8.09
C VAL A 191 -12.52 0.25 8.59
N GLY A 192 -13.55 1.07 8.77
CA GLY A 192 -14.87 0.66 9.21
C GLY A 192 -14.99 0.43 10.71
N ILE A 193 -14.25 1.19 11.52
CA ILE A 193 -14.42 1.21 12.97
C ILE A 193 -15.85 1.72 13.29
N PRO A 194 -16.63 1.09 14.18
CA PRO A 194 -17.91 1.66 14.63
C PRO A 194 -17.74 3.11 15.13
N GLY A 195 -18.37 4.07 14.44
CA GLY A 195 -18.19 5.50 14.69
C GLY A 195 -17.28 6.23 13.69
N GLN A 196 -16.69 5.53 12.72
CA GLN A 196 -15.86 6.12 11.66
C GLN A 196 -16.72 6.55 10.47
N SER A 197 -16.77 7.84 10.22
CA SER A 197 -17.45 8.39 9.04
C SER A 197 -16.54 8.48 7.81
N TYR A 198 -17.14 8.64 6.63
CA TYR A 198 -16.38 8.91 5.40
C TYR A 198 -15.48 10.15 5.51
N ALA A 199 -15.93 11.16 6.26
CA ALA A 199 -15.16 12.36 6.54
C ALA A 199 -13.89 12.04 7.36
N ILE A 200 -14.04 11.25 8.43
CA ILE A 200 -12.92 10.82 9.27
C ILE A 200 -11.91 10.01 8.44
N LEU A 201 -12.36 9.05 7.63
CA LEU A 201 -11.45 8.27 6.78
C LEU A 201 -10.77 9.14 5.71
N ALA A 202 -11.43 10.16 5.18
CA ALA A 202 -10.79 11.11 4.27
C ALA A 202 -9.68 11.91 4.97
N ASP A 203 -9.91 12.35 6.20
CA ASP A 203 -8.92 13.05 7.03
C ASP A 203 -7.75 12.13 7.40
N ASP A 204 -8.02 10.86 7.71
CA ASP A 204 -7.01 9.82 7.92
C ASP A 204 -6.07 9.67 6.71
N ILE A 205 -6.65 9.63 5.51
CA ILE A 205 -5.93 9.47 4.24
C ILE A 205 -5.08 10.71 3.92
N LEU A 206 -5.61 11.91 4.16
CA LEU A 206 -4.86 13.16 4.00
C LEU A 206 -3.68 13.24 4.96
N LEU A 207 -3.85 12.78 6.20
CA LEU A 207 -2.82 12.82 7.23
C LEU A 207 -1.60 11.95 6.86
N PHE A 208 -1.75 10.89 6.05
CA PHE A 208 -0.60 10.13 5.54
C PHE A 208 0.36 11.00 4.72
N ARG A 209 -0.17 12.01 4.04
CA ARG A 209 0.65 12.98 3.29
C ARG A 209 1.46 13.85 4.23
N GLU A 210 0.79 14.41 5.23
CA GLU A 210 1.37 15.35 6.18
C GLU A 210 2.45 14.70 7.07
N LEU A 211 2.26 13.43 7.43
CA LEU A 211 3.23 12.70 8.27
C LEU A 211 4.46 12.20 7.50
N ASP A 212 4.44 12.23 6.16
CA ASP A 212 5.50 11.70 5.28
C ASP A 212 5.94 10.26 5.68
N LEU A 213 5.01 9.42 6.13
CA LEU A 213 5.25 8.02 6.53
C LEU A 213 6.01 7.19 5.48
N ASP A 214 6.93 6.34 5.93
CA ASP A 214 7.68 5.44 5.06
C ASP A 214 6.90 4.16 4.74
N MET A 215 6.00 3.79 5.65
CA MET A 215 5.08 2.67 5.48
C MET A 215 3.66 3.03 5.93
N ILE A 216 2.66 2.53 5.21
CA ILE A 216 1.25 2.83 5.50
C ILE A 216 0.45 1.52 5.55
N GLY A 217 0.18 1.00 6.74
CA GLY A 217 -0.59 -0.22 6.96
C GLY A 217 -2.07 0.04 7.16
N ILE A 218 -2.89 -0.35 6.19
CA ILE A 218 -4.35 -0.16 6.22
C ILE A 218 -5.01 -1.55 6.28
N GLY A 219 -5.99 -1.72 7.16
CA GLY A 219 -6.76 -2.96 7.23
C GLY A 219 -8.18 -2.73 7.74
N PRO A 220 -9.12 -3.61 7.38
CA PRO A 220 -10.48 -3.53 7.90
C PRO A 220 -10.50 -3.81 9.40
N PHE A 221 -11.43 -3.16 10.10
CA PHE A 221 -11.84 -3.57 11.43
C PHE A 221 -12.52 -4.95 11.33
N ILE A 222 -12.06 -5.89 12.14
CA ILE A 222 -12.68 -7.22 12.29
C ILE A 222 -13.14 -7.32 13.74
N ALA A 223 -14.44 -7.47 13.94
CA ALA A 223 -15.05 -7.55 15.27
C ALA A 223 -14.54 -8.79 16.02
N HIS A 224 -13.93 -8.56 17.19
CA HIS A 224 -13.55 -9.65 18.09
C HIS A 224 -14.64 -9.84 19.16
N PRO A 225 -15.22 -11.05 19.33
CA PRO A 225 -16.38 -11.27 20.19
C PRO A 225 -16.12 -10.92 21.66
N ASP A 226 -14.90 -11.13 22.16
CA ASP A 226 -14.50 -10.81 23.54
C ASP A 226 -14.06 -9.35 23.76
N THR A 227 -14.52 -8.42 22.92
CA THR A 227 -14.13 -7.00 23.01
C THR A 227 -15.35 -6.08 23.03
N PRO A 228 -15.29 -4.93 23.74
CA PRO A 228 -16.41 -3.99 23.77
C PRO A 228 -16.87 -3.55 22.38
N LEU A 229 -15.93 -3.27 21.48
CA LEU A 229 -16.27 -2.80 20.13
C LEU A 229 -16.76 -3.92 19.22
N GLY A 230 -16.37 -5.17 19.47
CA GLY A 230 -16.91 -6.32 18.74
C GLY A 230 -18.36 -6.66 19.09
N GLN A 231 -18.87 -6.13 20.20
CA GLN A 231 -20.27 -6.27 20.65
C GLN A 231 -21.11 -5.01 20.39
N ALA A 232 -20.47 -3.91 20.00
CA ALA A 232 -21.12 -2.62 19.81
C ALA A 232 -21.64 -2.46 18.38
N ALA A 233 -22.83 -1.87 18.25
CA ALA A 233 -23.29 -1.32 16.98
C ALA A 233 -22.61 0.03 16.68
N SER A 234 -22.57 0.43 15.41
CA SER A 234 -22.15 1.79 15.08
C SER A 234 -23.12 2.82 15.67
N PRO A 235 -22.60 3.90 16.29
CA PRO A 235 -23.44 5.02 16.73
C PRO A 235 -23.84 5.95 15.57
N LEU A 236 -23.31 5.75 14.36
CA LEU A 236 -23.59 6.58 13.19
C LEU A 236 -24.70 5.97 12.31
N PRO A 237 -25.46 6.81 11.58
CA PRO A 237 -26.33 6.33 10.50
C PRO A 237 -25.55 5.54 9.45
N GLY A 238 -26.18 4.54 8.83
CA GLY A 238 -25.54 3.63 7.89
C GLY A 238 -24.90 4.32 6.69
N GLU A 239 -25.52 5.37 6.15
CA GLU A 239 -25.03 6.17 5.03
C GLU A 239 -23.83 7.09 5.38
N THR A 240 -23.56 7.26 6.67
CA THR A 240 -22.44 8.04 7.19
C THR A 240 -21.28 7.15 7.62
N GLN A 241 -21.57 5.95 8.15
CA GLN A 241 -20.58 4.97 8.58
C GLN A 241 -19.82 4.38 7.39
N VAL A 242 -18.50 4.31 7.52
CA VAL A 242 -17.64 3.57 6.58
C VAL A 242 -17.83 2.07 6.81
N PRO A 243 -18.10 1.25 5.78
CA PRO A 243 -18.22 -0.20 5.94
C PRO A 243 -16.85 -0.84 6.22
N PRO A 244 -16.76 -1.82 7.15
CA PRO A 244 -15.54 -2.60 7.39
C PRO A 244 -15.37 -3.68 6.30
N SER A 245 -15.23 -3.25 5.05
CA SER A 245 -15.19 -4.15 3.88
C SER A 245 -13.83 -4.14 3.19
N ILE A 246 -13.55 -5.22 2.44
CA ILE A 246 -12.37 -5.31 1.58
C ILE A 246 -12.41 -4.18 0.54
N GLY A 247 -13.55 -3.96 -0.10
CA GLY A 247 -13.69 -2.89 -1.11
C GLY A 247 -13.32 -1.52 -0.56
N MET A 248 -13.81 -1.17 0.63
CA MET A 248 -13.46 0.11 1.26
C MET A 248 -11.99 0.19 1.68
N THR A 249 -11.43 -0.92 2.18
CA THR A 249 -10.01 -1.01 2.50
C THR A 249 -9.15 -0.81 1.25
N CYS A 250 -9.53 -1.43 0.13
CA CYS A 250 -8.89 -1.25 -1.17
C CYS A 250 -8.94 0.20 -1.63
N LYS A 251 -10.09 0.88 -1.51
CA LYS A 251 -10.21 2.32 -1.83
C LYS A 251 -9.22 3.14 -1.01
N ALA A 252 -9.14 2.90 0.30
CA ALA A 252 -8.19 3.58 1.19
C ALA A 252 -6.71 3.29 0.82
N VAL A 253 -6.39 2.04 0.46
CA VAL A 253 -5.05 1.64 -0.03
C VAL A 253 -4.68 2.37 -1.32
N ALA A 254 -5.60 2.44 -2.29
CA ALA A 254 -5.39 3.14 -3.55
C ALA A 254 -5.16 4.63 -3.36
N LEU A 255 -5.99 5.28 -2.54
CA LEU A 255 -5.87 6.70 -2.22
C LEU A 255 -4.57 7.00 -1.46
N ALA A 256 -4.18 6.15 -0.51
CA ALA A 256 -2.91 6.26 0.20
C ALA A 256 -1.72 6.13 -0.77
N ARG A 257 -1.76 5.19 -1.72
CA ARG A 257 -0.73 5.06 -2.76
C ARG A 257 -0.65 6.32 -3.62
N ILE A 258 -1.77 6.88 -4.06
CA ILE A 258 -1.75 8.08 -4.92
C ILE A 258 -1.16 9.28 -4.17
N LEU A 259 -1.53 9.48 -2.90
CA LEU A 259 -1.02 10.59 -2.09
C LEU A 259 0.42 10.39 -1.64
N ARG A 260 0.86 9.14 -1.44
CA ARG A 260 2.19 8.76 -0.95
C ARG A 260 2.79 7.67 -1.85
N PRO A 261 3.18 8.05 -3.07
CA PRO A 261 3.48 7.11 -4.14
C PRO A 261 4.74 6.29 -3.90
N ASP A 262 5.64 6.74 -3.04
CA ASP A 262 6.89 6.07 -2.69
C ASP A 262 6.82 5.24 -1.40
N ALA A 263 5.70 5.27 -0.66
CA ALA A 263 5.57 4.55 0.60
C ALA A 263 5.49 3.03 0.41
N ASN A 264 5.97 2.27 1.38
CA ASN A 264 5.76 0.82 1.45
C ASN A 264 4.39 0.50 2.05
N ILE A 265 3.49 -0.08 1.25
CA ILE A 265 2.10 -0.34 1.65
C ILE A 265 1.87 -1.86 1.67
N PRO A 266 1.61 -2.48 2.84
CA PRO A 266 1.35 -3.91 2.92
C PRO A 266 -0.08 -4.27 2.52
N ALA A 267 -0.22 -5.37 1.78
CA ALA A 267 -1.47 -6.12 1.72
C ALA A 267 -1.63 -6.87 3.05
N THR A 268 -2.39 -6.29 3.98
CA THR A 268 -2.43 -6.73 5.39
C THR A 268 -3.08 -8.10 5.56
N THR A 269 -2.74 -8.82 6.62
CA THR A 269 -3.35 -10.13 6.93
C THR A 269 -4.87 -10.03 7.12
N ALA A 270 -5.39 -8.88 7.57
CA ALA A 270 -6.82 -8.68 7.79
C ALA A 270 -7.65 -8.82 6.50
N VAL A 271 -7.17 -8.28 5.36
CA VAL A 271 -7.86 -8.50 4.07
C VAL A 271 -7.80 -9.97 3.64
N ALA A 272 -6.71 -10.68 3.94
CA ALA A 272 -6.57 -12.11 3.66
C ALA A 272 -7.46 -13.00 4.56
N VAL A 273 -7.78 -12.54 5.78
CA VAL A 273 -8.70 -13.24 6.68
C VAL A 273 -10.14 -13.09 6.18
N MET A 274 -10.53 -11.89 5.74
CA MET A 274 -11.86 -11.64 5.20
C MET A 274 -12.10 -12.35 3.86
N ASP A 275 -11.07 -12.48 3.01
CA ASP A 275 -11.11 -13.28 1.78
C ASP A 275 -9.76 -13.97 1.56
N ALA A 276 -9.75 -15.29 1.78
CA ALA A 276 -8.57 -16.13 1.64
C ALA A 276 -8.02 -16.20 0.22
N TRP A 277 -8.93 -16.09 -0.75
CA TRP A 277 -8.64 -16.37 -2.15
C TRP A 277 -8.13 -15.12 -2.84
N GLN A 278 -8.78 -13.98 -2.58
CA GLN A 278 -8.55 -12.77 -3.36
C GLN A 278 -8.10 -11.57 -2.52
N GLY A 279 -8.21 -11.59 -1.19
CA GLY A 279 -8.00 -10.40 -0.36
C GLY A 279 -6.61 -9.75 -0.52
N ARG A 280 -5.54 -10.56 -0.58
CA ARG A 280 -4.17 -10.05 -0.82
C ARG A 280 -3.98 -9.55 -2.24
N GLU A 281 -4.49 -10.28 -3.22
CA GLU A 281 -4.41 -9.92 -4.63
C GLU A 281 -5.11 -8.58 -4.90
N LEU A 282 -6.31 -8.39 -4.36
CA LEU A 282 -7.04 -7.13 -4.46
C LEU A 282 -6.24 -5.97 -3.88
N ALA A 283 -5.68 -6.10 -2.68
CA ALA A 283 -4.87 -5.05 -2.08
C ALA A 283 -3.60 -4.74 -2.91
N LEU A 284 -2.93 -5.76 -3.46
CA LEU A 284 -1.78 -5.59 -4.35
C LEU A 284 -2.17 -4.86 -5.65
N ARG A 285 -3.31 -5.19 -6.26
CA ARG A 285 -3.85 -4.48 -7.45
C ARG A 285 -4.25 -3.03 -7.14
N CYS A 286 -4.55 -2.73 -5.88
CA CYS A 286 -4.91 -1.39 -5.44
C CYS A 286 -3.71 -0.54 -5.00
N GLY A 287 -2.47 -1.00 -5.22
CA GLY A 287 -1.26 -0.21 -4.96
C GLY A 287 -0.39 -0.70 -3.78
N ALA A 288 -0.75 -1.80 -3.12
CA ALA A 288 0.16 -2.43 -2.15
C ALA A 288 1.40 -3.05 -2.83
N ASN A 289 2.53 -3.04 -2.12
CA ASN A 289 3.81 -3.56 -2.61
C ASN A 289 4.58 -4.38 -1.55
N VAL A 290 3.96 -4.68 -0.41
CA VAL A 290 4.55 -5.49 0.67
C VAL A 290 3.57 -6.59 1.08
N ILE A 291 4.09 -7.77 1.42
CA ILE A 291 3.37 -8.81 2.14
C ILE A 291 4.15 -9.17 3.40
N MET A 292 3.44 -9.47 4.48
CA MET A 292 4.03 -9.84 5.77
C MET A 292 3.64 -11.28 6.17
N PRO A 293 4.36 -12.31 5.67
CA PRO A 293 4.10 -13.69 6.04
C PRO A 293 4.36 -13.92 7.54
N ASN A 294 3.50 -14.69 8.21
CA ASN A 294 3.64 -14.97 9.64
C ASN A 294 4.65 -16.12 9.87
N LEU A 295 5.73 -15.80 10.57
CA LEU A 295 6.79 -16.73 10.97
C LEU A 295 6.72 -17.11 12.45
N THR A 296 5.72 -16.62 13.20
CA THR A 296 5.49 -17.02 14.60
C THR A 296 5.41 -18.55 14.67
N PRO A 297 6.09 -19.22 15.62
CA PRO A 297 6.02 -20.68 15.73
C PRO A 297 4.59 -21.17 15.90
N ALA A 298 4.26 -22.31 15.28
CA ALA A 298 2.88 -22.80 15.17
C ALA A 298 2.16 -22.90 16.52
N ARG A 299 2.85 -23.37 17.57
CA ARG A 299 2.32 -23.50 18.94
C ARG A 299 1.90 -22.19 19.61
N PHE A 300 2.33 -21.04 19.08
CA PHE A 300 1.98 -19.72 19.62
C PHE A 300 1.08 -18.91 18.69
N ARG A 301 1.07 -19.24 17.39
CA ARG A 301 0.35 -18.49 16.36
C ARG A 301 -1.15 -18.44 16.62
N GLU A 302 -1.74 -19.55 17.09
CA GLU A 302 -3.17 -19.60 17.44
C GLU A 302 -3.54 -18.70 18.63
N HIS A 303 -2.57 -18.34 19.47
CA HIS A 303 -2.80 -17.52 20.66
C HIS A 303 -2.65 -16.01 20.39
N TYR A 304 -2.19 -15.60 19.20
CA TYR A 304 -2.07 -14.19 18.84
C TYR A 304 -3.33 -13.66 18.15
N THR A 305 -4.41 -13.52 18.92
CA THR A 305 -5.76 -13.19 18.45
C THR A 305 -6.10 -11.71 18.62
N ILE A 306 -5.48 -10.84 17.82
CA ILE A 306 -5.92 -9.43 17.74
C ILE A 306 -7.37 -9.29 17.23
N TYR A 307 -7.77 -10.20 16.34
CA TYR A 307 -9.12 -10.41 15.80
C TYR A 307 -9.29 -11.92 15.44
N PRO A 308 -10.53 -12.45 15.35
CA PRO A 308 -10.78 -13.87 15.05
C PRO A 308 -10.43 -14.25 13.60
N GLY A 309 -10.38 -15.56 13.30
CA GLY A 309 -10.18 -16.09 11.93
C GLY A 309 -8.73 -16.10 11.44
N LYS A 310 -7.79 -15.55 12.22
CA LYS A 310 -6.36 -15.56 11.89
C LYS A 310 -5.72 -16.94 12.07
N ALA A 311 -6.16 -17.69 13.09
CA ALA A 311 -5.69 -19.03 13.39
C ALA A 311 -6.18 -20.08 12.37
N ASP A 312 -7.32 -19.85 11.72
CA ASP A 312 -7.86 -20.77 10.71
C ASP A 312 -7.03 -20.79 9.40
N ARG A 313 -5.96 -19.98 9.35
CA ARG A 313 -5.00 -19.87 8.26
C ARG A 313 -3.60 -20.35 8.67
N ILE A 314 -3.50 -21.17 9.72
CA ILE A 314 -2.24 -21.79 10.16
C ILE A 314 -1.78 -22.80 9.10
N GLU A 315 -1.03 -22.32 8.12
CA GLU A 315 -0.19 -23.15 7.27
C GLU A 315 1.24 -23.15 7.82
N ALA A 316 2.03 -24.19 7.51
CA ALA A 316 3.47 -24.11 7.75
C ALA A 316 4.03 -22.89 7.01
N ALA A 317 5.02 -22.20 7.59
CA ALA A 317 5.56 -20.97 6.99
C ALA A 317 6.01 -21.16 5.54
N GLU A 318 6.57 -22.34 5.22
CA GLU A 318 6.99 -22.73 3.87
C GLU A 318 5.82 -22.93 2.91
N GLN A 319 4.71 -23.52 3.36
CA GLN A 319 3.50 -23.68 2.55
C GLN A 319 2.88 -22.32 2.24
N SER A 320 2.80 -21.45 3.25
CA SER A 320 2.33 -20.08 3.08
C SER A 320 3.22 -19.29 2.13
N ASP A 321 4.55 -19.44 2.21
CA ASP A 321 5.50 -18.80 1.31
C ASP A 321 5.30 -19.21 -0.16
N GLN A 322 5.19 -20.52 -0.42
CA GLN A 322 4.96 -21.04 -1.77
C GLN A 322 3.65 -20.52 -2.37
N GLN A 323 2.58 -20.46 -1.57
CA GLN A 323 1.30 -19.91 -2.00
C GLN A 323 1.42 -18.42 -2.33
N ILE A 324 2.04 -17.63 -1.46
CA ILE A 324 2.25 -16.19 -1.66
C ILE A 324 3.08 -15.92 -2.93
N ARG A 325 4.16 -16.67 -3.15
CA ARG A 325 5.00 -16.53 -4.34
C ARG A 325 4.24 -16.89 -5.62
N SER A 326 3.42 -17.93 -5.57
CA SER A 326 2.58 -18.34 -6.71
C SER A 326 1.54 -17.28 -7.03
N GLN A 327 0.89 -16.69 -6.02
CA GLN A 327 -0.04 -15.56 -6.18
C GLN A 327 0.65 -14.36 -6.83
N ILE A 328 1.81 -13.93 -6.31
CA ILE A 328 2.57 -12.79 -6.85
C ILE A 328 2.96 -13.05 -8.32
N LYS A 329 3.42 -14.26 -8.64
CA LYS A 329 3.78 -14.65 -10.00
C LYS A 329 2.58 -14.66 -10.95
N ALA A 330 1.42 -15.16 -10.49
CA ALA A 330 0.19 -15.17 -11.28
C ALA A 330 -0.30 -13.74 -11.61
N MET A 331 0.01 -12.77 -10.76
CA MET A 331 -0.23 -11.34 -11.03
C MET A 331 0.80 -10.70 -11.97
N GLY A 332 1.79 -11.45 -12.47
CA GLY A 332 2.88 -10.94 -13.31
C GLY A 332 3.92 -10.10 -12.55
N ARG A 333 3.96 -10.20 -11.22
CA ARG A 333 4.87 -9.42 -10.37
C ARG A 333 6.05 -10.24 -9.87
N GLY A 334 7.14 -9.55 -9.50
CA GLY A 334 8.37 -10.15 -9.00
C GLY A 334 8.46 -10.12 -7.47
N ILE A 335 9.23 -11.03 -6.87
CA ILE A 335 9.61 -10.96 -5.46
C ILE A 335 10.77 -9.98 -5.31
N GLY A 336 10.64 -9.01 -4.41
CA GLY A 336 11.69 -8.04 -4.12
C GLY A 336 12.87 -8.68 -3.41
N SER A 337 14.08 -8.29 -3.80
CA SER A 337 15.33 -8.66 -3.13
C SER A 337 15.74 -7.61 -2.09
N GLY A 338 16.57 -8.03 -1.13
CA GLY A 338 17.13 -7.16 -0.10
C GLY A 338 16.07 -6.60 0.86
N GLN A 339 16.47 -5.58 1.63
CA GLN A 339 15.70 -5.13 2.78
C GLN A 339 14.39 -4.40 2.46
N GLY A 340 14.20 -3.90 1.22
CA GLY A 340 12.96 -3.27 0.80
C GLY A 340 12.57 -2.03 1.62
N GLY A 341 13.55 -1.18 1.95
CA GLY A 341 13.33 0.14 2.55
C GLY A 341 12.63 1.09 1.58
N ARG A 342 12.17 2.24 2.07
CA ARG A 342 11.60 3.27 1.19
C ARG A 342 12.71 3.78 0.28
N LYS A 343 12.49 3.75 -1.03
CA LYS A 343 13.39 4.40 -1.98
C LYS A 343 13.06 5.89 -1.97
N SER A 344 13.71 6.64 -1.08
CA SER A 344 13.71 8.11 -1.19
C SER A 344 14.57 8.49 -2.39
N GLY A 345 14.05 8.28 -3.60
CA GLY A 345 14.52 9.06 -4.72
C GLY A 345 14.22 10.51 -4.37
N THR A 346 15.21 11.39 -4.53
CA THR A 346 14.94 12.77 -4.94
C THR A 346 13.69 12.75 -5.82
N GLN A 347 12.73 13.65 -5.59
CA GLN A 347 11.68 13.93 -6.55
C GLN A 347 12.37 14.28 -7.88
N THR A 348 12.74 13.29 -8.68
CA THR A 348 12.73 13.47 -10.11
C THR A 348 11.26 13.62 -10.35
N GLU A 349 10.83 14.86 -10.60
CA GLU A 349 9.58 15.09 -11.30
C GLU A 349 9.47 13.96 -12.34
N PRO A 350 8.34 13.24 -12.39
CA PRO A 350 8.17 12.27 -13.46
C PRO A 350 8.54 13.01 -14.74
N ALA A 351 9.55 12.50 -15.46
CA ALA A 351 10.00 13.14 -16.69
C ALA A 351 8.73 13.46 -17.47
N ALA A 352 8.51 14.75 -17.75
CA ALA A 352 7.25 15.20 -18.32
C ALA A 352 6.87 14.24 -19.45
N PRO A 353 5.66 13.65 -19.44
CA PRO A 353 5.31 12.63 -20.41
C PRO A 353 5.62 13.16 -21.80
N ALA A 354 6.38 12.36 -22.56
CA ALA A 354 6.94 12.84 -23.82
C ALA A 354 5.79 13.31 -24.72
N THR A 355 5.92 14.52 -25.26
CA THR A 355 4.92 15.08 -26.17
C THR A 355 5.05 14.43 -27.54
N LEU A 356 3.96 13.86 -28.04
CA LEU A 356 3.91 13.32 -29.39
C LEU A 356 3.23 14.33 -30.31
N ARG A 357 4.01 14.86 -31.26
CA ARG A 357 3.52 15.79 -32.28
C ARG A 357 2.84 15.05 -33.41
N ILE A 358 1.60 15.40 -33.68
CA ILE A 358 0.83 14.86 -34.80
C ILE A 358 0.24 15.99 -35.62
N ALA A 359 0.57 16.04 -36.91
CA ALA A 359 -0.01 16.99 -37.85
C ALA A 359 -1.05 16.29 -38.73
N VAL A 360 -2.29 16.75 -38.69
CA VAL A 360 -3.43 16.18 -39.41
C VAL A 360 -3.69 17.01 -40.66
N CYS A 361 -3.74 16.37 -41.83
CA CYS A 361 -4.09 17.07 -43.07
C CYS A 361 -5.59 17.44 -43.06
N MET A 362 -5.88 18.74 -43.14
CA MET A 362 -7.23 19.31 -43.11
C MET A 362 -7.73 19.69 -44.51
N GLY A 363 -7.06 19.21 -45.57
CA GLY A 363 -7.56 19.36 -46.93
C GLY A 363 -8.95 18.74 -47.10
N SER A 364 -9.79 19.34 -47.96
CA SER A 364 -11.20 18.94 -48.13
C SER A 364 -11.39 17.44 -48.41
N SER A 365 -10.47 16.81 -49.14
CA SER A 365 -10.49 15.36 -49.39
C SER A 365 -10.06 14.51 -48.19
N CYS A 366 -9.09 14.94 -47.37
CA CYS A 366 -8.69 14.20 -46.18
C CYS A 366 -9.74 14.34 -45.07
N PHE A 367 -10.29 15.54 -44.92
CA PHE A 367 -11.36 15.83 -43.96
C PHE A 367 -12.60 14.98 -44.24
N SER A 368 -13.07 14.93 -45.49
CA SER A 368 -14.25 14.13 -45.87
C SER A 368 -14.05 12.63 -45.78
N ARG A 369 -12.80 12.14 -45.81
CA ARG A 369 -12.45 10.72 -45.79
C ARG A 369 -12.04 10.17 -44.42
N GLY A 370 -11.97 11.01 -43.38
CA GLY A 370 -11.68 10.53 -42.03
C GLY A 370 -11.00 11.51 -41.09
N ASN A 371 -10.34 12.57 -41.56
CA ASN A 371 -9.69 13.56 -40.70
C ASN A 371 -10.66 14.63 -40.17
N ASN A 372 -11.78 14.19 -39.58
CA ASN A 372 -12.78 15.07 -38.97
C ASN A 372 -12.54 15.24 -37.46
N SER A 373 -13.37 16.06 -36.79
CA SER A 373 -13.23 16.35 -35.36
C SER A 373 -13.26 15.09 -34.48
N GLN A 374 -14.14 14.14 -34.79
CA GLN A 374 -14.26 12.89 -34.03
C GLN A 374 -12.99 12.02 -34.15
N ALA A 375 -12.35 12.01 -35.32
CA ALA A 375 -11.08 11.33 -35.50
C ALA A 375 -9.95 12.01 -34.72
N ILE A 376 -9.90 13.35 -34.70
CA ILE A 376 -8.91 14.09 -33.90
C ILE A 376 -9.07 13.78 -32.41
N ASP A 377 -10.30 13.70 -31.92
CA ASP A 377 -10.58 13.32 -30.52
C ASP A 377 -10.16 11.87 -30.26
N THR A 378 -10.47 10.94 -31.17
CA THR A 378 -10.05 9.54 -31.04
C THR A 378 -8.52 9.42 -30.98
N LEU A 379 -7.83 10.13 -31.87
CA LEU A 379 -6.39 10.18 -31.93
C LEU A 379 -5.79 10.72 -30.63
N ARG A 380 -6.38 11.78 -30.05
CA ARG A 380 -5.99 12.35 -28.75
C ARG A 380 -6.05 11.30 -27.64
N HIS A 381 -7.18 10.59 -27.53
CA HIS A 381 -7.35 9.53 -26.54
C HIS A 381 -6.32 8.40 -26.73
N CYS A 382 -6.06 7.97 -27.96
CA CYS A 382 -5.08 6.91 -28.21
C CYS A 382 -3.64 7.33 -27.81
N VAL A 383 -3.28 8.60 -27.95
CA VAL A 383 -1.97 9.12 -27.52
C VAL A 383 -1.89 9.17 -25.99
N GLU A 384 -2.96 9.59 -25.33
CA GLU A 384 -3.07 9.61 -23.86
C GLU A 384 -3.04 8.19 -23.26
N ASP A 385 -3.73 7.23 -23.89
CA ASP A 385 -3.71 5.80 -23.53
C ASP A 385 -2.31 5.19 -23.69
N ALA A 386 -1.50 5.70 -24.62
CA ALA A 386 -0.11 5.32 -24.81
C ALA A 386 0.85 5.98 -23.78
N GLY A 387 0.34 6.83 -22.88
CA GLY A 387 1.11 7.49 -21.82
C GLY A 387 1.90 8.73 -22.30
N LEU A 388 1.49 9.35 -23.41
CA LEU A 388 2.14 10.52 -24.02
C LEU A 388 1.24 11.75 -23.96
N VAL A 389 1.81 12.95 -24.14
CA VAL A 389 1.03 14.20 -24.25
C VAL A 389 0.73 14.48 -25.73
N PRO A 390 -0.55 14.58 -26.16
CA PRO A 390 -0.90 14.86 -27.54
C PRO A 390 -0.69 16.34 -27.90
N ASP A 391 0.19 16.61 -28.86
CA ASP A 391 0.33 17.91 -29.54
C ASP A 391 -0.18 17.76 -30.98
N ILE A 392 -1.48 17.97 -31.16
CA ILE A 392 -2.16 17.75 -32.44
C ILE A 392 -2.43 19.09 -33.13
N SER A 393 -1.92 19.24 -34.35
CA SER A 393 -2.11 20.43 -35.19
C SER A 393 -2.74 20.07 -36.54
N GLY A 394 -3.44 21.01 -37.15
CA GLY A 394 -3.96 20.88 -38.50
C GLY A 394 -3.10 21.64 -39.51
N HIS A 395 -2.94 21.10 -40.72
CA HIS A 395 -2.29 21.82 -41.83
C HIS A 395 -3.11 21.69 -43.12
N LEU A 396 -2.89 22.61 -44.06
CA LEU A 396 -3.52 22.57 -45.38
C LEU A 396 -2.89 21.46 -46.25
N CYS A 397 -3.61 20.98 -47.26
CA CYS A 397 -3.14 19.86 -48.09
C CYS A 397 -1.86 20.20 -48.86
N GLU A 398 -0.88 19.31 -48.80
CA GLU A 398 0.39 19.39 -49.54
C GLU A 398 0.36 18.60 -50.86
N ASN A 399 -0.80 18.55 -51.52
CA ASN A 399 -1.03 17.79 -52.77
C ASN A 399 -0.90 16.25 -52.69
N LEU A 400 -0.80 15.68 -51.48
CA LEU A 400 -0.84 14.22 -51.24
C LEU A 400 -2.26 13.67 -51.04
N CYS A 401 -3.28 14.50 -51.30
CA CYS A 401 -4.69 14.19 -51.00
C CYS A 401 -5.26 12.97 -51.74
N THR A 402 -4.63 12.51 -52.84
CA THR A 402 -5.05 11.30 -53.58
C THR A 402 -4.87 10.02 -52.75
N GLN A 403 -3.95 10.02 -51.80
CA GLN A 403 -3.67 8.91 -50.87
C GLN A 403 -4.24 9.16 -49.46
N GLY A 404 -5.03 10.23 -49.28
CA GLY A 404 -5.60 10.60 -47.98
C GLY A 404 -6.70 9.65 -47.47
N PRO A 405 -6.97 9.64 -46.15
CA PRO A 405 -6.54 10.63 -45.17
C PRO A 405 -5.07 10.49 -44.74
N ASN A 406 -4.38 11.62 -44.64
CA ASN A 406 -2.97 11.67 -44.27
C ASN A 406 -2.79 12.28 -42.89
N ILE A 407 -1.93 11.68 -42.07
CA ILE A 407 -1.44 12.26 -40.82
C ILE A 407 0.08 12.11 -40.74
N THR A 408 0.74 13.02 -40.06
CA THR A 408 2.18 13.00 -39.85
C THR A 408 2.46 12.84 -38.37
N ILE A 409 3.19 11.81 -37.96
CA ILE A 409 3.60 11.60 -36.56
C ILE A 409 5.12 11.75 -36.51
N GLY A 410 5.61 12.72 -35.74
CA GLY A 410 7.02 13.12 -35.80
C GLY A 410 7.40 13.57 -37.22
N GLU A 411 8.31 12.85 -37.87
CA GLU A 411 8.75 13.11 -39.25
C GLU A 411 8.14 12.13 -40.27
N THR A 412 7.33 11.16 -39.83
CA THR A 412 6.78 10.11 -40.69
C THR A 412 5.37 10.45 -41.14
N ILE A 413 5.14 10.44 -42.45
CA ILE A 413 3.81 10.61 -43.05
C ILE A 413 3.15 9.25 -43.22
N TYR A 414 1.92 9.14 -42.74
CA TYR A 414 1.06 7.98 -42.91
C TYR A 414 -0.14 8.35 -43.78
N SER A 415 -0.41 7.53 -44.79
CA SER A 415 -1.48 7.71 -45.77
C SER A 415 -2.55 6.65 -45.62
N ASN A 416 -3.75 6.93 -46.16
CA ASN A 416 -4.94 6.08 -46.06
C ASN A 416 -5.30 5.68 -44.62
N VAL A 417 -5.06 6.59 -43.67
CA VAL A 417 -5.25 6.32 -42.25
C VAL A 417 -6.73 6.46 -41.89
N GLN A 418 -7.28 5.41 -41.29
CA GLN A 418 -8.63 5.39 -40.75
C GLN A 418 -8.59 5.49 -39.22
N PRO A 419 -9.57 6.13 -38.57
CA PRO A 419 -9.57 6.29 -37.12
C PRO A 419 -9.46 4.98 -36.33
N SER A 420 -10.04 3.90 -36.86
CA SER A 420 -9.95 2.56 -36.27
C SER A 420 -8.53 1.99 -36.19
N CYS A 421 -7.60 2.52 -36.98
CA CYS A 421 -6.22 2.05 -37.05
C CYS A 421 -5.27 2.81 -36.11
N PHE A 422 -5.71 3.90 -35.47
CA PHE A 422 -4.84 4.73 -34.64
C PHE A 422 -4.11 3.98 -33.51
N PRO A 423 -4.74 3.05 -32.76
CA PRO A 423 -4.02 2.34 -31.70
C PRO A 423 -2.83 1.53 -32.22
N GLU A 424 -3.02 0.75 -33.29
CA GLU A 424 -1.96 -0.06 -33.88
C GLU A 424 -0.92 0.80 -34.62
N LEU A 425 -1.34 1.88 -35.26
CA LEU A 425 -0.45 2.84 -35.91
C LEU A 425 0.52 3.47 -34.92
N LEU A 426 0.00 3.94 -33.78
CA LEU A 426 0.81 4.54 -32.71
C LEU A 426 1.77 3.51 -32.12
N LYS A 427 1.29 2.30 -31.85
CA LYS A 427 2.12 1.21 -31.33
C LYS A 427 3.28 0.89 -32.28
N HIS A 428 3.01 0.84 -33.59
CA HIS A 428 4.05 0.59 -34.59
C HIS A 428 5.07 1.74 -34.67
N HIS A 429 4.60 2.99 -34.74
CA HIS A 429 5.47 4.17 -34.79
C HIS A 429 6.39 4.29 -33.55
N LEU A 430 5.86 3.99 -32.36
CA LEU A 430 6.62 4.04 -31.12
C LEU A 430 7.62 2.88 -30.99
N ALA A 431 7.38 1.76 -31.64
CA ALA A 431 8.33 0.65 -31.71
C ALA A 431 9.50 0.97 -32.65
N SER A 432 9.23 1.49 -33.85
CA SER A 432 10.26 1.81 -34.84
C SER A 432 11.18 2.97 -34.42
N THR A 433 10.66 3.93 -33.66
CA THR A 433 11.46 5.04 -33.12
C THR A 433 12.34 4.66 -31.94
N LYS A 434 12.08 3.53 -31.26
CA LYS A 434 12.97 2.98 -30.22
C LYS A 434 14.18 2.25 -30.80
N GLU A 435 13.99 1.46 -31.86
CA GLU A 435 15.07 0.72 -32.51
C GLU A 435 16.14 1.62 -33.14
N GLY A 436 15.79 2.84 -33.56
CA GLY A 436 16.73 3.83 -34.10
C GLY A 436 17.49 4.68 -33.07
N ARG A 437 17.24 4.53 -31.77
CA ARG A 437 17.95 5.25 -30.69
C ARG A 437 18.99 4.39 -29.96
N ASP A 438 18.88 3.07 -30.07
CA ASP A 438 19.77 2.09 -29.42
C ASP A 438 20.80 1.46 -30.38
N GLY A 439 20.88 1.95 -31.63
CA GLY A 439 21.95 1.66 -32.61
C GLY A 439 22.74 2.92 -32.93
#